data_AF-A0A671EAH9-F1
#
_entry.id   AF-A0A671EAH9-F1
#
_cell.length_a   1.000
_cell.length_b   1.000
_cell.length_c   1.000
_cell.angle_alpha   90.00
_cell.angle_beta   90.00
_cell.angle_gamma   90.00
#
_symmetry.space_group_name_H-M   'P 1'
#
loop_
_entity.id
_entity.type
_entity.pdbx_description
1 polymer ?
#
loop_
_entity_poly.entity_id
_entity_poly.type
_entity_poly.pdbx_seq_one_letter_code
_entity_poly.pdbx_strand_id
1 'polypeptide(L)'
;MLVELTLLTSGLLQGPCILKDRILQAMGISHWPFICCVSAPILTLSGSPTFRPSPASTIPLSTLGRTKFGTFSPHKPFTMSSASIRTRLGSTPTSTKSFQTHPHANKLPLKDSFTYEDYRWAVSSVMTRQNQIPTEDGSRVTLALIPLWDMCNHTNGLITTGYNLEDDRCECVALQDFQAGEQIYIFYGTRSNAEFVIHSGFFFDNNSHDRVKIKLGVSKSDRLYAMKAEVLARAGIPTSSVFALHFTEPPISAQLLAFLRVFCMTEEELKEHLLGDNAIDRIFTLGNSEYPVSWDNEVKLWTFLEDRASLLLKTYKTNIEEDKSFLKNHDLSVRATMAIKLRLGEKEILEKAVKSAAANREYYRKQMEEGAPLPKYEESNPGLLEGGVVDSRLPLVLRNLEEEAGVQEALTLVEAVSRAKAVENGLINGENSIPNGTRLEKEDLNQEQSKRATEDAKEPSDSTEEVKE
;
A
#
# COMPACT_ATOMS: atom_id res chain seq x y z
N MET A 1 30.39 -5.66 -23.50
CA MET A 1 30.93 -6.87 -24.17
C MET A 1 31.13 -8.11 -23.29
N LEU A 2 31.86 -8.12 -22.16
CA LEU A 2 31.96 -9.34 -21.31
C LEU A 2 30.79 -9.54 -20.32
N VAL A 3 30.10 -8.48 -19.92
CA VAL A 3 28.95 -8.53 -18.98
C VAL A 3 27.64 -8.97 -19.67
N GLU A 4 27.44 -8.58 -20.93
CA GLU A 4 26.26 -9.00 -21.72
C GLU A 4 26.23 -10.51 -21.94
N LEU A 5 27.36 -11.14 -22.27
CA LEU A 5 27.42 -12.59 -22.53
C LEU A 5 27.01 -13.45 -21.31
N THR A 6 27.23 -12.95 -20.10
CA THR A 6 26.98 -13.68 -18.85
C THR A 6 25.51 -13.56 -18.40
N LEU A 7 24.88 -12.39 -18.63
CA LEU A 7 23.45 -12.20 -18.39
C LEU A 7 22.61 -12.92 -19.46
N LEU A 8 23.02 -12.87 -20.74
CA LEU A 8 22.38 -13.61 -21.84
C LEU A 8 22.42 -15.14 -21.61
N THR A 9 23.55 -15.69 -21.17
CA THR A 9 23.68 -17.12 -20.86
C THR A 9 22.83 -17.53 -19.64
N SER A 10 22.74 -16.67 -18.62
CA SER A 10 21.86 -16.90 -17.46
C SER A 10 20.37 -16.85 -17.81
N GLY A 11 19.95 -15.93 -18.70
CA GLY A 11 18.57 -15.85 -19.22
C GLY A 11 18.19 -17.05 -20.08
N LEU A 12 19.14 -17.59 -20.86
CA LEU A 12 18.97 -18.82 -21.65
C LEU A 12 18.83 -20.08 -20.78
N LEU A 13 19.55 -20.16 -19.66
CA LEU A 13 19.47 -21.29 -18.71
C LEU A 13 18.20 -21.27 -17.85
N GLN A 14 17.69 -20.07 -17.51
CA GLN A 14 16.54 -19.90 -16.64
C GLN A 14 15.20 -19.80 -17.40
N GLY A 15 15.22 -19.35 -18.66
CA GLY A 15 14.05 -19.16 -19.51
C GLY A 15 13.00 -20.27 -19.43
N PRO A 16 13.39 -21.56 -19.54
CA PRO A 16 12.45 -22.69 -19.47
C PRO A 16 11.74 -22.87 -18.11
N CYS A 17 12.38 -22.50 -17.00
CA CYS A 17 11.78 -22.53 -15.67
C CYS A 17 10.84 -21.35 -15.44
N ILE A 18 11.26 -20.16 -15.85
CA ILE A 18 10.48 -18.92 -15.73
C ILE A 18 9.19 -19.03 -16.56
N LEU A 19 9.26 -19.63 -17.75
CA LEU A 19 8.09 -19.83 -18.62
C LEU A 19 7.06 -20.85 -18.09
N LYS A 20 7.34 -21.56 -16.99
CA LYS A 20 6.44 -22.60 -16.47
C LYS A 20 6.03 -22.40 -15.02
N ASP A 21 6.79 -21.64 -14.23
CA ASP A 21 6.43 -21.34 -12.84
C ASP A 21 5.52 -20.09 -12.77
N ARG A 22 4.26 -20.30 -12.37
CA ARG A 22 3.24 -19.25 -12.28
C ARG A 22 3.61 -18.12 -11.30
N ILE A 23 4.41 -18.41 -10.27
CA ILE A 23 4.84 -17.40 -9.29
C ILE A 23 5.94 -16.53 -9.90
N LEU A 24 6.88 -17.13 -10.63
CA LEU A 24 7.94 -16.40 -11.33
C LEU A 24 7.38 -15.50 -12.44
N GLN A 25 6.29 -15.92 -13.10
CA GLN A 25 5.60 -15.10 -14.11
C GLN A 25 4.79 -13.95 -13.52
N ALA A 26 4.08 -14.20 -12.41
CA ALA A 26 3.16 -13.22 -11.83
C ALA A 26 3.85 -12.18 -10.95
N MET A 27 5.04 -12.48 -10.41
CA MET A 27 5.75 -11.59 -9.50
C MET A 27 7.15 -11.26 -10.03
N GLY A 28 7.30 -10.12 -10.71
CA GLY A 28 8.60 -9.65 -11.22
C GLY A 28 9.70 -9.56 -10.15
N ILE A 29 9.33 -9.24 -8.89
CA ILE A 29 10.25 -9.22 -7.73
C ILE A 29 10.63 -10.63 -7.27
N SER A 30 9.78 -11.64 -7.47
CA SER A 30 10.07 -13.00 -7.03
C SER A 30 11.03 -13.72 -7.97
N HIS A 31 11.16 -13.27 -9.23
CA HIS A 31 12.08 -13.87 -10.19
C HIS A 31 13.54 -13.45 -9.98
N TRP A 32 13.78 -12.17 -9.66
CA TRP A 32 15.11 -11.58 -9.49
C TRP A 32 16.01 -12.18 -8.39
N PRO A 33 15.48 -12.58 -7.21
CA PRO A 33 16.27 -13.29 -6.21
C PRO A 33 16.83 -14.61 -6.76
N PHE A 34 16.08 -15.30 -7.63
CA PHE A 34 16.60 -16.50 -8.29
C PHE A 34 17.64 -16.15 -9.36
N ILE A 35 17.46 -15.05 -10.10
CA ILE A 35 18.50 -14.51 -10.99
C ILE A 35 19.79 -14.25 -10.20
N CYS A 36 19.72 -13.59 -9.05
CA CYS A 36 20.89 -13.31 -8.20
C CYS A 36 21.53 -14.58 -7.63
N CYS A 37 20.75 -15.56 -7.17
CA CYS A 37 21.27 -16.85 -6.69
C CYS A 37 21.98 -17.64 -7.80
N VAL A 38 21.46 -17.63 -9.03
CA VAL A 38 22.08 -18.32 -10.18
C VAL A 38 23.31 -17.56 -10.71
N SER A 39 23.28 -16.23 -10.65
CA SER A 39 24.32 -15.38 -11.24
C SER A 39 25.53 -15.20 -10.32
N ALA A 40 25.37 -15.28 -8.99
CA ALA A 40 26.48 -15.09 -8.04
C ALA A 40 27.64 -16.12 -8.19
N PRO A 41 27.41 -17.43 -8.42
CA PRO A 41 28.48 -18.38 -8.71
C PRO A 41 29.13 -18.16 -10.09
N ILE A 42 28.35 -17.76 -11.10
CA ILE A 42 28.83 -17.58 -12.48
C ILE A 42 29.65 -16.29 -12.63
N LEU A 43 29.28 -15.25 -11.89
CA LEU A 43 29.94 -13.94 -11.90
C LEU A 43 31.24 -13.92 -11.06
N THR A 44 31.34 -14.77 -10.04
CA THR A 44 32.58 -15.01 -9.29
C THR A 44 33.60 -15.82 -10.08
N LEU A 45 33.16 -16.79 -10.90
CA LEU A 45 34.01 -17.56 -11.81
C LEU A 45 34.55 -16.76 -13.01
N SER A 46 33.83 -15.71 -13.44
CA SER A 46 34.20 -14.88 -14.61
C SER A 46 35.01 -13.62 -14.25
N GLY A 47 35.40 -13.43 -12.98
CA GLY A 47 36.21 -12.29 -12.55
C GLY A 47 35.50 -10.93 -12.61
N SER A 48 34.16 -10.92 -12.71
CA SER A 48 33.39 -9.68 -12.82
C SER A 48 33.35 -8.92 -11.47
N PRO A 49 33.72 -7.62 -11.43
CA PRO A 49 33.77 -6.85 -10.19
C PRO A 49 32.38 -6.44 -9.65
N THR A 50 31.32 -6.66 -10.43
CA THR A 50 29.94 -6.20 -10.15
C THR A 50 29.24 -6.93 -9.01
N PHE A 51 29.68 -8.14 -8.64
CA PHE A 51 29.09 -8.94 -7.58
C PHE A 51 30.12 -9.33 -6.52
N ARG A 52 30.92 -8.37 -6.02
CA ARG A 52 31.52 -8.57 -4.69
C ARG A 52 30.38 -8.61 -3.65
N PRO A 53 30.45 -9.50 -2.65
CA PRO A 53 29.37 -9.66 -1.69
C PRO A 53 29.09 -8.32 -1.01
N SER A 54 27.87 -7.81 -1.21
CA SER A 54 27.33 -6.72 -0.41
C SER A 54 27.51 -7.08 1.07
N PRO A 55 27.94 -6.14 1.93
CA PRO A 55 28.13 -6.44 3.35
C PRO A 55 26.85 -6.99 3.97
N ALA A 56 27.01 -7.87 4.96
CA ALA A 56 25.95 -8.63 5.63
C ALA A 56 24.67 -7.80 5.81
N SER A 57 23.62 -8.17 5.07
CA SER A 57 22.32 -7.48 4.99
C SER A 57 21.83 -7.04 6.38
N THR A 58 21.68 -5.73 6.58
CA THR A 58 21.05 -5.11 7.77
C THR A 58 19.52 -5.19 7.74
N ILE A 59 18.95 -5.77 6.68
CA ILE A 59 17.50 -5.95 6.52
C ILE A 59 16.98 -6.86 7.65
N PRO A 60 15.78 -6.61 8.19
CA PRO A 60 15.19 -7.40 9.29
C PRO A 60 15.10 -8.92 9.04
N LEU A 61 15.16 -9.37 7.78
CA LEU A 61 15.22 -10.78 7.38
C LEU A 61 16.43 -11.52 7.99
N SER A 62 17.51 -10.79 8.28
CA SER A 62 18.72 -11.30 8.93
C SER A 62 18.59 -11.54 10.44
N THR A 63 17.56 -10.96 11.07
CA THR A 63 17.36 -10.94 12.53
C THR A 63 16.17 -11.78 13.03
N LEU A 64 15.32 -12.30 12.14
CA LEU A 64 14.13 -13.05 12.55
C LEU A 64 14.42 -14.44 13.17
N GLY A 65 15.68 -14.90 13.16
CA GLY A 65 16.10 -16.19 13.73
C GLY A 65 16.31 -16.20 15.25
N ARG A 66 16.32 -15.05 15.94
CA ARG A 66 16.41 -15.00 17.41
C ARG A 66 15.57 -13.84 17.92
N THR A 67 14.57 -14.16 18.74
CA THR A 67 13.85 -13.43 19.82
C THR A 67 14.07 -11.93 20.10
N LYS A 68 15.09 -11.23 19.59
CA LYS A 68 15.42 -9.84 19.91
C LYS A 68 14.68 -8.78 19.09
N PHE A 69 14.21 -9.03 17.86
CA PHE A 69 13.51 -7.98 17.10
C PHE A 69 12.04 -7.81 17.52
N GLY A 70 11.37 -8.91 17.89
CA GLY A 70 9.98 -8.90 18.37
C GLY A 70 9.81 -8.34 19.79
N THR A 71 10.87 -8.33 20.61
CA THR A 71 10.84 -7.72 21.96
C THR A 71 10.83 -6.19 21.91
N PHE A 72 11.35 -5.58 20.84
CA PHE A 72 11.44 -4.12 20.73
C PHE A 72 10.35 -3.46 19.87
N SER A 73 9.55 -4.22 19.09
CA SER A 73 8.51 -3.64 18.22
C SER A 73 7.22 -4.47 18.22
N PRO A 74 6.14 -4.00 18.88
CA PRO A 74 4.88 -4.75 18.96
C PRO A 74 3.65 -4.07 18.31
N HIS A 75 3.78 -3.02 17.50
CA HIS A 75 2.59 -2.33 16.95
C HIS A 75 2.10 -2.85 15.61
N LYS A 76 0.76 -2.79 15.45
CA LYS A 76 0.01 -3.28 14.29
C LYS A 76 0.51 -2.78 12.92
N PRO A 77 0.98 -1.54 12.70
CA PRO A 77 1.56 -1.15 11.40
C PRO A 77 2.84 -1.96 11.07
N PHE A 78 3.66 -2.30 12.07
CA PHE A 78 4.80 -3.20 11.90
C PHE A 78 4.34 -4.65 11.62
N THR A 79 3.19 -5.09 12.17
CA THR A 79 2.65 -6.43 11.86
C THR A 79 2.24 -6.61 10.39
N MET A 80 1.78 -5.55 9.70
CA MET A 80 1.54 -5.58 8.25
C MET A 80 2.83 -5.76 7.45
N SER A 81 3.94 -5.13 7.89
CA SER A 81 5.25 -5.38 7.28
C SER A 81 5.79 -6.77 7.61
N SER A 82 5.51 -7.27 8.82
CA SER A 82 5.86 -8.62 9.26
C SER A 82 5.12 -9.69 8.46
N ALA A 83 3.90 -9.38 7.97
CA ALA A 83 3.17 -10.24 7.04
C ALA A 83 3.89 -10.32 5.69
N SER A 84 4.38 -9.19 5.14
CA SER A 84 5.18 -9.20 3.91
C SER A 84 6.49 -9.99 4.07
N ILE A 85 7.14 -9.88 5.22
CA ILE A 85 8.33 -10.68 5.57
C ILE A 85 7.96 -12.17 5.72
N ARG A 86 6.85 -12.50 6.40
CA ARG A 86 6.36 -13.87 6.63
C ARG A 86 5.94 -14.55 5.32
N THR A 87 5.25 -13.84 4.42
CA THR A 87 4.90 -14.35 3.09
C THR A 87 6.16 -14.70 2.28
N ARG A 88 7.22 -13.88 2.38
CA ARG A 88 8.51 -14.13 1.69
C ARG A 88 9.36 -15.22 2.36
N LEU A 89 9.27 -15.40 3.67
CA LEU A 89 9.88 -16.54 4.37
C LEU A 89 9.13 -17.84 4.07
N GLY A 90 7.80 -17.77 3.96
CA GLY A 90 6.93 -18.88 3.58
C GLY A 90 7.06 -19.30 2.11
N SER A 91 7.62 -18.46 1.25
CA SER A 91 7.93 -18.82 -0.14
C SER A 91 9.25 -19.58 -0.29
N THR A 92 10.10 -19.63 0.75
CA THR A 92 11.37 -20.38 0.69
C THR A 92 11.18 -21.90 0.53
N PRO A 93 10.33 -22.57 1.32
CA PRO A 93 10.18 -24.03 1.24
C PRO A 93 9.45 -24.46 -0.04
N THR A 94 8.49 -23.66 -0.50
CA THR A 94 7.78 -23.90 -1.76
C THR A 94 8.69 -23.74 -2.97
N SER A 95 9.56 -22.73 -2.96
CA SER A 95 10.57 -22.53 -4.01
C SER A 95 11.58 -23.67 -4.02
N THR A 96 12.17 -24.04 -2.87
CA THR A 96 13.11 -25.18 -2.77
C THR A 96 12.49 -26.48 -3.28
N LYS A 97 11.23 -26.77 -2.92
CA LYS A 97 10.51 -27.96 -3.41
C LYS A 97 10.25 -27.89 -4.92
N SER A 98 9.95 -26.71 -5.47
CA SER A 98 9.78 -26.51 -6.92
C SER A 98 11.09 -26.81 -7.68
N PHE A 99 12.23 -26.26 -7.26
CA PHE A 99 13.52 -26.53 -7.92
C PHE A 99 13.97 -27.99 -7.81
N GLN A 100 13.68 -28.65 -6.70
CA GLN A 100 14.03 -30.07 -6.51
C GLN A 100 13.16 -31.02 -7.34
N THR A 101 11.93 -30.64 -7.67
CA THR A 101 10.98 -31.54 -8.36
C THR A 101 10.75 -31.20 -9.84
N HIS A 102 10.97 -29.94 -10.26
CA HIS A 102 10.63 -29.51 -11.61
C HIS A 102 11.72 -29.92 -12.64
N PRO A 103 11.37 -30.63 -13.73
CA PRO A 103 12.35 -31.14 -14.69
C PRO A 103 13.20 -30.06 -15.37
N HIS A 104 12.63 -28.87 -15.57
CA HIS A 104 13.34 -27.75 -16.19
C HIS A 104 14.40 -27.10 -15.28
N ALA A 105 14.34 -27.36 -13.97
CA ALA A 105 15.30 -26.83 -13.01
C ALA A 105 16.58 -27.68 -12.91
N ASN A 106 16.62 -28.86 -13.56
CA ASN A 106 17.73 -29.81 -13.47
C ASN A 106 19.05 -29.27 -14.04
N LYS A 107 19.01 -28.24 -14.89
CA LYS A 107 20.20 -27.59 -15.44
C LYS A 107 20.67 -26.37 -14.64
N LEU A 108 19.95 -26.00 -13.57
CA LEU A 108 20.30 -24.84 -12.76
C LEU A 108 21.33 -25.23 -11.69
N PRO A 109 22.36 -24.41 -11.44
CA PRO A 109 23.29 -24.62 -10.32
C PRO A 109 22.59 -24.73 -8.95
N LEU A 110 21.39 -24.14 -8.83
CA LEU A 110 20.54 -24.21 -7.64
C LEU A 110 19.96 -25.59 -7.36
N LYS A 111 20.05 -26.52 -8.31
CA LYS A 111 19.63 -27.91 -8.11
C LYS A 111 20.53 -28.62 -7.09
N ASP A 112 21.82 -28.33 -7.16
CA ASP A 112 22.85 -28.98 -6.35
C ASP A 112 22.94 -28.37 -4.96
N SER A 113 22.82 -27.04 -4.86
CA SER A 113 22.82 -26.33 -3.59
C SER A 113 21.96 -25.07 -3.67
N PHE A 114 20.91 -25.02 -2.86
CA PHE A 114 20.10 -23.83 -2.66
C PHE A 114 19.70 -23.74 -1.19
N THR A 115 20.34 -22.82 -0.47
CA THR A 115 20.14 -22.66 0.96
C THR A 115 19.21 -21.49 1.28
N TYR A 116 18.68 -21.49 2.51
CA TYR A 116 17.98 -20.34 3.05
C TYR A 116 18.84 -19.07 3.01
N GLU A 117 20.14 -19.19 3.25
CA GLU A 117 21.08 -18.07 3.25
C GLU A 117 21.24 -17.47 1.85
N ASP A 118 21.32 -18.30 0.82
CA ASP A 118 21.40 -17.83 -0.58
C ASP A 118 20.14 -17.05 -0.95
N TYR A 119 18.97 -17.59 -0.64
CA TYR A 119 17.71 -16.90 -0.92
C TYR A 119 17.58 -15.61 -0.10
N ARG A 120 17.93 -15.64 1.19
CA ARG A 120 17.90 -14.46 2.05
C ARG A 120 18.80 -13.36 1.50
N TRP A 121 20.03 -13.71 1.10
CA TRP A 121 20.98 -12.79 0.50
C TRP A 121 20.46 -12.22 -0.83
N ALA A 122 19.91 -13.06 -1.70
CA ALA A 122 19.46 -12.64 -3.00
C ALA A 122 18.24 -11.72 -2.94
N VAL A 123 17.21 -12.07 -2.16
CA VAL A 123 16.04 -11.21 -1.97
C VAL A 123 16.46 -9.90 -1.30
N SER A 124 17.41 -9.95 -0.35
CA SER A 124 17.95 -8.74 0.28
C SER A 124 18.63 -7.84 -0.75
N SER A 125 19.49 -8.39 -1.60
CA SER A 125 20.23 -7.65 -2.62
C SER A 125 19.29 -6.99 -3.63
N VAL A 126 18.24 -7.70 -4.04
CA VAL A 126 17.23 -7.17 -4.97
C VAL A 126 16.42 -6.06 -4.30
N MET A 127 15.89 -6.26 -3.10
CA MET A 127 15.00 -5.25 -2.50
C MET A 127 15.71 -3.93 -2.17
N THR A 128 17.01 -3.97 -1.84
CA THR A 128 17.76 -2.77 -1.48
C THR A 128 18.24 -1.98 -2.70
N ARG A 129 18.27 -2.60 -3.90
CA ARG A 129 18.90 -2.02 -5.09
C ARG A 129 18.09 -2.10 -6.40
N GLN A 130 16.91 -2.72 -6.39
CA GLN A 130 16.07 -2.78 -7.59
C GLN A 130 15.52 -1.40 -7.98
N ASN A 131 15.48 -1.14 -9.28
CA ASN A 131 14.92 0.07 -9.88
C ASN A 131 13.91 -0.30 -10.97
N GLN A 132 12.93 0.56 -11.19
CA GLN A 132 12.05 0.45 -12.35
C GLN A 132 12.64 1.25 -13.51
N ILE A 133 12.80 0.61 -14.66
CA ILE A 133 13.24 1.23 -15.91
C ILE A 133 12.23 0.88 -17.01
N PRO A 134 12.08 1.72 -18.06
CA PRO A 134 11.31 1.33 -19.23
C PRO A 134 11.95 0.12 -19.93
N THR A 135 11.15 -0.65 -20.66
CA THR A 135 11.65 -1.65 -21.61
C THR A 135 12.29 -0.97 -22.82
N GLU A 136 13.10 -1.70 -23.59
CA GLU A 136 13.81 -1.19 -24.79
C GLU A 136 12.86 -0.49 -25.79
N ASP A 137 11.61 -0.94 -25.87
CA ASP A 137 10.55 -0.37 -26.72
C ASP A 137 9.75 0.78 -26.06
N GLY A 138 10.07 1.14 -24.81
CA GLY A 138 9.37 2.15 -24.02
C GLY A 138 7.93 1.81 -23.63
N SER A 139 7.42 0.62 -23.99
CA SER A 139 5.99 0.29 -23.87
C SER A 139 5.58 -0.13 -22.46
N ARG A 140 6.53 -0.63 -21.68
CA ARG A 140 6.31 -1.20 -20.35
C ARG A 140 7.44 -0.81 -19.42
N VAL A 141 7.26 -1.10 -18.13
CA VAL A 141 8.32 -1.00 -17.12
C VAL A 141 8.80 -2.38 -16.72
N THR A 142 10.09 -2.50 -16.47
CA THR A 142 10.74 -3.69 -15.92
C THR A 142 11.57 -3.34 -14.70
N LEU A 143 11.96 -4.35 -13.92
CA LEU A 143 12.88 -4.18 -12.79
C LEU A 143 14.31 -4.49 -13.23
N ALA A 144 15.25 -3.66 -12.81
CA ALA A 144 16.67 -3.83 -13.08
C ALA A 144 17.54 -3.51 -11.86
N LEU A 145 18.71 -4.15 -11.80
CA LEU A 145 19.84 -3.72 -10.98
C LEU A 145 20.77 -2.90 -11.89
N ILE A 146 21.18 -1.72 -11.44
CA ILE A 146 21.96 -0.76 -12.24
C ILE A 146 23.36 -0.67 -11.61
N PRO A 147 24.35 -1.42 -12.13
CA PRO A 147 25.69 -1.46 -11.54
C PRO A 147 26.36 -0.09 -11.55
N LEU A 148 27.34 0.09 -10.66
CA LEU A 148 28.09 1.34 -10.42
C LEU A 148 27.22 2.43 -9.78
N TRP A 149 26.11 2.79 -10.41
CA TRP A 149 25.18 3.80 -9.90
C TRP A 149 24.58 3.40 -8.54
N ASP A 150 24.25 2.11 -8.35
CA ASP A 150 23.68 1.55 -7.11
C ASP A 150 24.64 1.51 -5.90
N MET A 151 25.84 2.06 -6.05
CA MET A 151 26.79 2.32 -4.97
C MET A 151 26.61 3.70 -4.32
N CYS A 152 25.87 4.61 -4.96
CA CYS A 152 25.58 5.94 -4.40
C CYS A 152 24.62 5.81 -3.22
N ASN A 153 24.93 6.46 -2.09
CA ASN A 153 24.09 6.43 -0.90
C ASN A 153 22.97 7.48 -0.94
N HIS A 154 22.01 7.32 -0.02
CA HIS A 154 20.85 8.21 0.13
C HIS A 154 21.17 9.53 0.86
N THR A 155 20.63 10.64 0.35
CA THR A 155 20.42 11.89 1.09
C THR A 155 19.09 12.55 0.65
N ASN A 156 18.57 13.52 1.40
CA ASN A 156 17.37 14.29 1.02
C ASN A 156 17.60 15.10 -0.26
N GLY A 157 16.58 15.20 -1.11
CA GLY A 157 16.66 15.95 -2.37
C GLY A 157 15.52 15.63 -3.32
N LEU A 158 15.76 15.81 -4.62
CA LEU A 158 14.86 15.41 -5.70
C LEU A 158 15.49 14.29 -6.52
N ILE A 159 14.68 13.53 -7.24
CA ILE A 159 15.20 12.47 -8.12
C ILE A 159 15.92 13.13 -9.31
N THR A 160 17.22 12.89 -9.42
CA THR A 160 18.07 13.40 -10.52
C THR A 160 18.60 12.29 -11.42
N THR A 161 17.99 11.10 -11.34
CA THR A 161 18.32 9.96 -12.19
C THR A 161 17.13 9.65 -13.09
N GLY A 162 17.40 9.51 -14.39
CA GLY A 162 16.41 9.16 -15.40
C GLY A 162 16.93 8.07 -16.33
N TYR A 163 16.04 7.48 -17.11
CA TYR A 163 16.41 6.58 -18.19
C TYR A 163 16.30 7.33 -19.52
N ASN A 164 17.39 7.38 -20.27
CA ASN A 164 17.42 7.91 -21.63
C ASN A 164 17.14 6.75 -22.60
N LEU A 165 15.96 6.77 -23.22
CA LEU A 165 15.53 5.74 -24.18
C LEU A 165 16.27 5.84 -25.52
N GLU A 166 16.70 7.04 -25.93
CA GLU A 166 17.38 7.23 -27.22
C GLU A 166 18.78 6.62 -27.19
N ASP A 167 19.49 6.81 -26.08
CA ASP A 167 20.84 6.29 -25.86
C ASP A 167 20.86 4.93 -25.10
N ASP A 168 19.68 4.38 -24.80
CA ASP A 168 19.46 3.15 -24.03
C ASP A 168 20.34 3.03 -22.75
N ARG A 169 20.30 4.07 -21.91
CA ARG A 169 21.15 4.14 -20.71
C ARG A 169 20.52 4.89 -19.54
N CYS A 170 20.98 4.55 -18.34
CA CYS A 170 20.66 5.31 -17.13
C CYS A 170 21.56 6.55 -17.05
N GLU A 171 20.96 7.72 -16.86
CA GLU A 171 21.66 8.99 -16.72
C GLU A 171 21.39 9.57 -15.33
N CYS A 172 22.45 9.99 -14.65
CA CYS A 172 22.38 10.60 -13.32
C CYS A 172 23.10 11.94 -13.38
N VAL A 173 22.37 13.01 -13.07
CA VAL A 173 22.97 14.34 -12.87
C VAL A 173 23.18 14.57 -11.37
N ALA A 174 24.21 15.35 -11.04
CA ALA A 174 24.57 15.62 -9.66
C ALA A 174 23.38 16.28 -8.93
N LEU A 175 23.01 15.74 -7.76
CA LEU A 175 21.93 16.26 -6.93
C LEU A 175 22.23 17.68 -6.41
N GLN A 176 23.51 17.92 -6.18
CA GLN A 176 24.07 19.17 -5.66
C GLN A 176 25.54 19.24 -6.09
N ASP A 177 26.19 20.37 -5.82
CA ASP A 177 27.64 20.48 -5.99
C ASP A 177 28.35 19.51 -5.04
N PHE A 178 29.35 18.78 -5.57
CA PHE A 178 30.23 17.91 -4.80
C PHE A 178 31.68 18.33 -5.05
N GLN A 179 32.40 18.65 -3.98
CA GLN A 179 33.83 18.96 -4.04
C GLN A 179 34.66 17.67 -4.14
N ALA A 180 35.88 17.80 -4.67
CA ALA A 180 36.81 16.67 -4.73
C ALA A 180 37.07 16.11 -3.31
N GLY A 181 36.81 14.81 -3.13
CA GLY A 181 36.92 14.12 -1.85
C GLY A 181 35.62 13.97 -1.07
N GLU A 182 34.52 14.63 -1.51
CA GLU A 182 33.20 14.44 -0.92
C GLU A 182 32.51 13.17 -1.45
N GLN A 183 31.66 12.58 -0.62
CA GLN A 183 30.83 11.45 -1.03
C GLN A 183 29.69 11.94 -1.94
N ILE A 184 29.52 11.26 -3.07
CA ILE A 184 28.41 11.50 -3.99
C ILE A 184 27.16 10.81 -3.44
N TYR A 185 26.09 11.57 -3.31
CA TYR A 185 24.78 11.09 -2.85
C TYR A 185 23.71 11.27 -3.92
N ILE A 186 22.67 10.44 -3.83
CA ILE A 186 21.45 10.55 -4.63
C ILE A 186 20.22 10.51 -3.71
N PHE A 187 19.07 10.97 -4.23
CA PHE A 187 17.79 10.81 -3.54
C PHE A 187 17.10 9.53 -4.01
N TYR A 188 16.80 8.61 -3.09
CA TYR A 188 16.22 7.28 -3.39
C TYR A 188 14.69 7.33 -3.66
N GLY A 189 14.10 8.52 -3.54
CA GLY A 189 12.66 8.75 -3.62
C GLY A 189 12.02 9.00 -2.26
N THR A 190 10.74 9.37 -2.30
CA THR A 190 9.94 9.84 -1.16
C THR A 190 9.44 8.69 -0.27
N ARG A 191 10.37 7.87 0.25
CA ARG A 191 10.07 6.70 1.09
C ARG A 191 10.03 7.06 2.57
N SER A 192 9.19 6.37 3.34
CA SER A 192 9.15 6.53 4.80
C SER A 192 10.31 5.79 5.47
N ASN A 193 10.61 6.09 6.73
CA ASN A 193 11.62 5.34 7.47
C ASN A 193 11.23 3.87 7.68
N ALA A 194 9.93 3.56 7.75
CA ALA A 194 9.48 2.18 7.75
C ALA A 194 9.90 1.48 6.45
N GLU A 195 9.69 2.11 5.30
CA GLU A 195 10.09 1.58 4.01
C GLU A 195 11.62 1.46 3.88
N PHE A 196 12.40 2.46 4.32
CA PHE A 196 13.86 2.37 4.32
C PHE A 196 14.39 1.25 5.21
N VAL A 197 13.85 1.08 6.42
CA VAL A 197 14.29 0.01 7.33
C VAL A 197 13.96 -1.37 6.75
N ILE A 198 12.76 -1.55 6.21
CA ILE A 198 12.26 -2.85 5.75
C ILE A 198 12.82 -3.24 4.38
N HIS A 199 12.92 -2.29 3.45
CA HIS A 199 13.29 -2.56 2.04
C HIS A 199 14.70 -2.12 1.69
N SER A 200 15.29 -1.17 2.42
CA SER A 200 16.64 -0.66 2.14
C SER A 200 17.66 -0.97 3.24
N GLY A 201 17.22 -1.45 4.41
CA GLY A 201 18.09 -1.90 5.50
C GLY A 201 18.80 -0.78 6.27
N PHE A 202 18.27 0.45 6.25
CA PHE A 202 18.78 1.57 7.04
C PHE A 202 17.64 2.46 7.56
N PHE A 203 17.92 3.25 8.61
CA PHE A 203 17.05 4.33 9.07
C PHE A 203 17.68 5.66 8.65
N PHE A 204 16.89 6.59 8.12
CA PHE A 204 17.38 7.90 7.72
C PHE A 204 16.93 8.98 8.71
N ASP A 205 17.92 9.57 9.38
CA ASP A 205 17.67 10.72 10.26
C ASP A 205 17.18 11.92 9.45
N ASN A 206 16.24 12.68 10.01
CA ASN A 206 15.69 13.88 9.38
C ASN A 206 15.04 13.62 8.00
N ASN A 207 14.41 12.45 7.81
CA ASN A 207 13.63 12.15 6.62
C ASN A 207 12.40 13.07 6.50
N SER A 208 12.39 13.98 5.52
CA SER A 208 11.29 14.92 5.26
C SER A 208 10.03 14.25 4.72
N HIS A 209 10.13 13.01 4.26
CA HIS A 209 9.02 12.23 3.67
C HIS A 209 8.51 11.12 4.60
N ASP A 210 8.90 11.17 5.88
CA ASP A 210 8.46 10.18 6.86
C ASP A 210 6.97 10.33 7.18
N ARG A 211 6.32 9.18 7.35
CA ARG A 211 4.86 9.09 7.46
C ARG A 211 4.41 7.80 8.14
N VAL A 212 3.31 7.90 8.88
CA VAL A 212 2.62 6.75 9.50
C VAL A 212 1.27 6.50 8.86
N LYS A 213 0.83 5.24 8.87
CA LYS A 213 -0.44 4.83 8.26
C LYS A 213 -1.59 5.02 9.25
N ILE A 214 -2.71 5.56 8.77
CA ILE A 214 -3.97 5.69 9.52
C ILE A 214 -5.12 5.08 8.71
N LYS A 215 -5.76 4.04 9.25
CA LYS A 215 -6.92 3.40 8.60
C LYS A 215 -8.20 4.09 9.04
N LEU A 216 -8.96 4.60 8.08
CA LEU A 216 -10.24 5.26 8.30
C LEU A 216 -11.30 4.70 7.35
N GLY A 217 -12.57 4.85 7.72
CA GLY A 217 -13.69 4.43 6.91
C GLY A 217 -15.00 4.92 7.48
N VAL A 218 -15.97 5.18 6.59
CA VAL A 218 -17.35 5.50 7.00
C VAL A 218 -18.03 4.20 7.44
N SER A 219 -18.60 4.19 8.64
CA SER A 219 -19.29 3.00 9.15
C SER A 219 -20.58 2.73 8.36
N LYS A 220 -20.83 1.47 8.02
CA LYS A 220 -22.12 1.03 7.41
C LYS A 220 -23.34 1.29 8.30
N SER A 221 -23.11 1.45 9.61
CA SER A 221 -24.15 1.80 10.58
C SER A 221 -24.43 3.30 10.68
N ASP A 222 -23.67 4.16 9.98
CA ASP A 222 -23.93 5.60 9.93
C ASP A 222 -25.22 5.85 9.12
N ARG A 223 -26.18 6.59 9.71
CA ARG A 223 -27.44 6.96 9.05
C ARG A 223 -27.19 7.66 7.71
N LEU A 224 -26.09 8.41 7.60
CA LEU A 224 -25.70 9.17 6.42
C LEU A 224 -24.73 8.39 5.51
N TYR A 225 -24.53 7.09 5.74
CA TYR A 225 -23.55 6.28 5.00
C TYR A 225 -23.70 6.40 3.48
N ALA A 226 -24.93 6.25 2.97
CA ALA A 226 -25.18 6.26 1.52
C ALA A 226 -24.78 7.59 0.87
N MET A 227 -25.13 8.71 1.51
CA MET A 227 -24.79 10.05 1.03
C MET A 227 -23.28 10.31 1.11
N LYS A 228 -22.64 9.98 2.24
CA LYS A 228 -21.19 10.09 2.39
C LYS A 228 -20.45 9.24 1.36
N ALA A 229 -20.92 8.02 1.11
CA ALA A 229 -20.33 7.13 0.12
C ALA A 229 -20.42 7.68 -1.30
N GLU A 230 -21.55 8.29 -1.66
CA GLU A 230 -21.74 8.92 -2.97
C GLU A 230 -20.85 10.15 -3.15
N VAL A 231 -20.78 11.05 -2.17
CA VAL A 231 -19.88 12.23 -2.25
C VAL A 231 -18.41 11.77 -2.38
N LEU A 232 -18.00 10.77 -1.59
CA LEU A 232 -16.65 10.20 -1.69
C LEU A 232 -16.40 9.56 -3.07
N ALA A 233 -17.38 8.85 -3.63
CA ALA A 233 -17.26 8.23 -4.95
C ALA A 233 -17.07 9.28 -6.06
N ARG A 234 -17.86 10.37 -6.04
CA ARG A 234 -17.70 11.49 -6.98
C ARG A 234 -16.36 12.21 -6.82
N ALA A 235 -15.83 12.26 -5.61
CA ALA A 235 -14.49 12.78 -5.32
C ALA A 235 -13.35 11.79 -5.67
N GLY A 236 -13.65 10.57 -6.14
CA GLY A 236 -12.65 9.54 -6.42
C GLY A 236 -11.97 8.97 -5.18
N ILE A 237 -12.62 9.06 -4.01
CA ILE A 237 -12.09 8.61 -2.72
C ILE A 237 -12.85 7.35 -2.27
N PRO A 238 -12.15 6.27 -1.89
CA PRO A 238 -12.81 5.07 -1.38
C PRO A 238 -13.42 5.29 0.01
N THR A 239 -14.56 4.63 0.28
CA THR A 239 -15.29 4.72 1.57
C THR A 239 -14.54 4.18 2.78
N SER A 240 -13.51 3.36 2.55
CA SER A 240 -12.51 2.99 3.56
C SER A 240 -11.15 2.83 2.90
N SER A 241 -10.13 3.44 3.51
CA SER A 241 -8.75 3.41 3.01
C SER A 241 -7.73 3.43 4.13
N VAL A 242 -6.47 3.20 3.75
CA VAL A 242 -5.31 3.45 4.60
C VAL A 242 -4.65 4.73 4.09
N PHE A 243 -4.83 5.81 4.85
CA PHE A 243 -4.22 7.11 4.58
C PHE A 243 -2.87 7.23 5.31
N ALA A 244 -2.20 8.37 5.13
CA ALA A 244 -0.92 8.68 5.76
C ALA A 244 -1.00 9.99 6.55
N LEU A 245 -0.38 10.00 7.73
CA LEU A 245 -0.01 11.20 8.47
C LEU A 245 1.47 11.46 8.25
N HIS A 246 1.81 12.68 7.84
CA HIS A 246 3.16 13.08 7.46
C HIS A 246 3.83 13.82 8.62
N PHE A 247 5.16 13.76 8.66
CA PHE A 247 5.94 14.57 9.59
C PHE A 247 5.95 16.07 9.23
N THR A 248 5.56 16.44 8.01
CA THR A 248 5.51 17.84 7.53
C THR A 248 4.23 18.55 7.96
N GLU A 249 4.20 19.88 7.81
CA GLU A 249 2.96 20.67 7.89
C GLU A 249 2.47 20.99 6.46
N PRO A 250 1.19 20.76 6.13
CA PRO A 250 0.17 20.10 6.94
C PRO A 250 0.45 18.59 7.12
N PRO A 251 -0.05 17.97 8.22
CA PRO A 251 0.18 16.55 8.51
C PRO A 251 -0.66 15.60 7.64
N ILE A 252 -1.64 16.11 6.91
CA ILE A 252 -2.59 15.34 6.09
C ILE A 252 -2.53 15.76 4.63
N SER A 253 -2.76 14.82 3.71
CA SER A 253 -2.88 15.12 2.29
C SER A 253 -4.26 15.70 1.93
N ALA A 254 -4.38 16.31 0.74
CA ALA A 254 -5.66 16.77 0.20
C ALA A 254 -6.73 15.67 0.18
N GLN A 255 -6.35 14.43 -0.16
CA GLN A 255 -7.26 13.28 -0.16
C GLN A 255 -7.77 12.94 1.25
N LEU A 256 -6.88 12.98 2.27
CA LEU A 256 -7.29 12.72 3.65
C LEU A 256 -8.14 13.87 4.20
N LEU A 257 -7.82 15.12 3.86
CA LEU A 257 -8.65 16.28 4.23
C LEU A 257 -10.07 16.15 3.65
N ALA A 258 -10.19 15.88 2.35
CA ALA A 258 -11.47 15.66 1.70
C ALA A 258 -12.26 14.52 2.35
N PHE A 259 -11.60 13.39 2.64
CA PHE A 259 -12.21 12.28 3.36
C PHE A 259 -12.73 12.69 4.74
N LEU A 260 -11.94 13.42 5.53
CA LEU A 260 -12.28 13.85 6.88
C LEU A 260 -13.43 14.87 6.88
N ARG A 261 -13.47 15.80 5.92
CA ARG A 261 -14.58 16.72 5.72
C ARG A 261 -15.89 15.97 5.51
N VAL A 262 -15.93 15.07 4.52
CA VAL A 262 -17.13 14.25 4.23
C VAL A 262 -17.49 13.34 5.41
N PHE A 263 -16.51 12.80 6.13
CA PHE A 263 -16.72 12.00 7.32
C PHE A 263 -17.49 12.77 8.42
N CYS A 264 -17.23 14.08 8.53
CA CYS A 264 -17.83 14.98 9.52
C CYS A 264 -19.03 15.79 9.03
N MET A 265 -19.45 15.65 7.77
CA MET A 265 -20.55 16.44 7.20
C MET A 265 -21.91 16.15 7.84
N THR A 266 -22.74 17.19 7.90
CA THR A 266 -24.17 17.08 8.19
C THR A 266 -24.96 16.62 6.95
N GLU A 267 -26.25 16.35 7.13
CA GLU A 267 -27.12 15.95 6.02
C GLU A 267 -27.31 17.10 5.01
N GLU A 268 -27.38 18.33 5.49
CA GLU A 268 -27.52 19.55 4.68
C GLU A 268 -26.26 19.80 3.87
N GLU A 269 -25.09 19.73 4.49
CA GLU A 269 -23.79 19.85 3.81
C GLU A 269 -23.67 18.77 2.73
N LEU A 270 -24.05 17.51 3.00
CA LEU A 270 -24.04 16.44 1.99
C LEU A 270 -25.00 16.73 0.83
N LYS A 271 -26.20 17.27 1.10
CA LYS A 271 -27.14 17.65 0.03
C LYS A 271 -26.55 18.70 -0.90
N GLU A 272 -25.85 19.71 -0.36
CA GLU A 272 -25.16 20.74 -1.16
C GLU A 272 -24.03 20.18 -2.04
N HIS A 273 -23.44 19.05 -1.66
CA HIS A 273 -22.39 18.37 -2.45
C HIS A 273 -22.97 17.33 -3.42
N LEU A 274 -24.26 17.03 -3.35
CA LEU A 274 -24.93 16.03 -4.20
C LEU A 274 -25.89 16.66 -5.21
N LEU A 275 -26.50 17.80 -4.86
CA LEU A 275 -27.58 18.45 -5.58
C LEU A 275 -27.24 19.91 -5.90
N GLY A 276 -27.73 20.39 -7.04
CA GLY A 276 -27.59 21.77 -7.49
C GLY A 276 -26.36 22.00 -8.39
N ASP A 277 -26.35 23.15 -9.06
CA ASP A 277 -25.38 23.47 -10.11
C ASP A 277 -23.94 23.58 -9.55
N ASN A 278 -23.79 24.01 -8.29
CA ASN A 278 -22.48 24.20 -7.65
C ASN A 278 -21.95 22.93 -6.95
N ALA A 279 -22.62 21.77 -7.08
CA ALA A 279 -22.23 20.55 -6.37
C ALA A 279 -20.84 20.05 -6.82
N ILE A 280 -20.53 20.19 -8.12
CA ILE A 280 -19.25 19.76 -8.69
C ILE A 280 -18.11 20.64 -8.17
N ASP A 281 -18.28 21.96 -8.14
CA ASP A 281 -17.27 22.90 -7.63
C ASP A 281 -16.96 22.64 -6.15
N ARG A 282 -18.00 22.34 -5.37
CA ARG A 282 -17.85 21.96 -3.96
C ARG A 282 -17.06 20.67 -3.80
N ILE A 283 -17.32 19.66 -4.63
CA ILE A 283 -16.53 18.42 -4.63
C ILE A 283 -15.06 18.71 -5.01
N PHE A 284 -14.83 19.56 -5.99
CA PHE A 284 -13.48 19.94 -6.45
C PHE A 284 -12.65 20.60 -5.33
N THR A 285 -13.28 21.43 -4.51
CA THR A 285 -12.62 22.14 -3.40
C THR A 285 -12.45 21.32 -2.12
N LEU A 286 -13.01 20.10 -2.01
CA LEU A 286 -12.96 19.28 -0.79
C LEU A 286 -11.54 19.02 -0.29
N GLY A 287 -10.56 18.90 -1.17
CA GLY A 287 -9.16 18.67 -0.81
C GLY A 287 -8.35 19.94 -0.52
N ASN A 288 -8.93 21.13 -0.68
CA ASN A 288 -8.23 22.40 -0.55
C ASN A 288 -8.47 23.03 0.84
N SER A 289 -7.39 23.28 1.59
CA SER A 289 -7.44 23.87 2.93
C SER A 289 -7.98 25.31 2.96
N GLU A 290 -7.90 26.05 1.86
CA GLU A 290 -8.37 27.45 1.77
C GLU A 290 -9.89 27.56 1.71
N TYR A 291 -10.58 26.51 1.24
CA TYR A 291 -12.03 26.48 1.04
C TYR A 291 -12.67 25.41 1.93
N PRO A 292 -12.94 25.73 3.21
CA PRO A 292 -13.63 24.81 4.11
C PRO A 292 -15.11 24.67 3.75
N VAL A 293 -15.68 23.52 4.07
CA VAL A 293 -17.13 23.26 3.90
C VAL A 293 -17.94 24.19 4.82
N SER A 294 -17.56 24.21 6.10
CA SER A 294 -18.06 25.11 7.12
C SER A 294 -17.04 25.18 8.27
N TRP A 295 -17.09 26.22 9.09
CA TRP A 295 -16.22 26.31 10.27
C TRP A 295 -16.49 25.17 11.27
N ASP A 296 -17.75 24.79 11.45
CA ASP A 296 -18.16 23.68 12.32
C ASP A 296 -17.65 22.33 11.78
N ASN A 297 -17.67 22.10 10.47
CA ASN A 297 -17.10 20.91 9.84
C ASN A 297 -15.60 20.79 10.12
N GLU A 298 -14.85 21.88 9.98
CA GLU A 298 -13.41 21.92 10.30
C GLU A 298 -13.15 21.66 11.79
N VAL A 299 -13.91 22.27 12.70
CA VAL A 299 -13.77 22.01 14.14
C VAL A 299 -13.99 20.52 14.45
N LYS A 300 -15.04 19.90 13.87
CA LYS A 300 -15.35 18.48 14.05
C LYS A 300 -14.23 17.57 13.53
N LEU A 301 -13.72 17.84 12.32
CA LEU A 301 -12.74 16.98 11.68
C LEU A 301 -11.37 17.05 12.38
N TRP A 302 -10.95 18.24 12.81
CA TRP A 302 -9.69 18.40 13.55
C TRP A 302 -9.77 17.84 14.96
N THR A 303 -10.92 17.97 15.62
CA THR A 303 -11.19 17.29 16.91
C THR A 303 -11.09 15.77 16.74
N PHE A 304 -11.73 15.20 15.72
CA PHE A 304 -11.65 13.77 15.43
C PHE A 304 -10.21 13.31 15.18
N LEU A 305 -9.43 14.08 14.39
CA LEU A 305 -8.05 13.72 14.08
C LEU A 305 -7.14 13.77 15.31
N GLU A 306 -7.29 14.80 16.15
CA GLU A 306 -6.59 14.95 17.43
C GLU A 306 -6.85 13.75 18.36
N ASP A 307 -8.13 13.40 18.53
CA ASP A 307 -8.55 12.27 19.37
C ASP A 307 -8.04 10.94 18.82
N ARG A 308 -8.12 10.76 17.49
CA ARG A 308 -7.69 9.52 16.83
C ARG A 308 -6.18 9.35 16.90
N ALA A 309 -5.40 10.39 16.62
CA ALA A 309 -3.93 10.33 16.72
C ALA A 309 -3.49 10.10 18.18
N SER A 310 -4.16 10.74 19.14
CA SER A 310 -3.94 10.50 20.58
C SER A 310 -4.25 9.07 20.99
N LEU A 311 -5.35 8.49 20.49
CA LEU A 311 -5.71 7.09 20.75
C LEU A 311 -4.66 6.13 20.17
N LEU A 312 -4.18 6.39 18.95
CA LEU A 312 -3.12 5.59 18.33
C LEU A 312 -1.83 5.66 19.16
N LEU A 313 -1.45 6.85 19.63
CA LEU A 313 -0.25 7.04 20.47
C LEU A 313 -0.33 6.22 21.77
N LYS A 314 -1.51 6.17 22.41
CA LYS A 314 -1.75 5.35 23.61
C LYS A 314 -1.68 3.84 23.37
N THR A 315 -1.76 3.38 22.12
CA THR A 315 -1.53 1.96 21.83
C THR A 315 -0.06 1.58 21.99
N TYR A 316 0.86 2.55 22.03
CA TYR A 316 2.29 2.28 22.15
C TYR A 316 2.70 1.80 23.55
N LYS A 317 3.49 0.72 23.61
CA LYS A 317 4.02 0.17 24.88
C LYS A 317 5.01 1.08 25.60
N THR A 318 5.71 1.94 24.86
CA THR A 318 6.66 2.91 25.38
C THR A 318 6.29 4.30 24.93
N ASN A 319 6.66 5.31 25.72
CA ASN A 319 6.48 6.72 25.35
C ASN A 319 7.73 7.28 24.64
N ILE A 320 7.64 8.52 24.16
CA ILE A 320 8.71 9.21 23.41
C ILE A 320 9.97 9.39 24.28
N GLU A 321 9.79 9.82 25.52
CA GLU A 321 10.91 10.12 26.43
C GLU A 321 11.64 8.86 26.91
N GLU A 322 10.90 7.77 27.14
CA GLU A 322 11.47 6.44 27.40
C GLU A 322 12.37 5.98 26.26
N ASP A 323 11.92 6.14 25.00
CA ASP A 323 12.70 5.73 23.83
C ASP A 323 13.93 6.61 23.63
N LYS A 324 13.82 7.93 23.82
CA LYS A 324 14.98 8.86 23.80
C LYS A 324 15.99 8.51 24.89
N SER A 325 15.51 8.26 26.11
CA SER A 325 16.34 7.84 27.24
C SER A 325 17.04 6.51 26.95
N PHE A 326 16.31 5.55 26.37
CA PHE A 326 16.86 4.24 26.03
C PHE A 326 17.96 4.34 24.96
N LEU A 327 17.78 5.18 23.94
CA LEU A 327 18.79 5.44 22.92
C LEU A 327 20.05 6.13 23.49
N LYS A 328 19.90 6.94 24.54
CA LYS A 328 21.01 7.68 25.16
C LYS A 328 21.80 6.84 26.16
N ASN A 329 21.12 5.96 26.90
CA ASN A 329 21.69 5.28 28.07
C ASN A 329 22.17 3.84 27.80
N HIS A 330 21.97 3.32 26.59
CA HIS A 330 22.38 1.96 26.24
C HIS A 330 23.25 1.92 24.99
N ASP A 331 24.31 1.10 25.04
CA ASP A 331 25.10 0.74 23.86
C ASP A 331 24.36 -0.29 23.02
N LEU A 332 23.85 0.14 21.88
CA LEU A 332 22.99 -0.66 21.01
C LEU A 332 23.68 -1.00 19.69
N SER A 333 23.45 -2.21 19.19
CA SER A 333 23.81 -2.55 17.82
C SER A 333 23.02 -1.68 16.83
N VAL A 334 23.59 -1.40 15.65
CA VAL A 334 22.94 -0.62 14.58
C VAL A 334 21.49 -1.06 14.31
N ARG A 335 21.24 -2.37 14.25
CA ARG A 335 19.90 -2.92 13.98
C ARG A 335 18.91 -2.66 15.13
N ALA A 336 19.39 -2.70 16.37
CA ALA A 336 18.56 -2.37 17.54
C ALA A 336 18.26 -0.86 17.56
N THR A 337 19.27 -0.02 17.29
CA THR A 337 19.10 1.43 17.15
C THR A 337 18.08 1.77 16.09
N MET A 338 18.13 1.15 14.91
CA MET A 338 17.13 1.35 13.84
C MET A 338 15.71 0.99 14.30
N ALA A 339 15.53 -0.13 15.00
CA ALA A 339 14.21 -0.54 15.48
C ALA A 339 13.62 0.46 16.50
N ILE A 340 14.45 1.00 17.39
CA ILE A 340 14.03 1.96 18.41
C ILE A 340 13.77 3.33 17.78
N LYS A 341 14.66 3.81 16.89
CA LYS A 341 14.43 5.03 16.11
C LYS A 341 13.15 4.96 15.29
N LEU A 342 12.84 3.80 14.69
CA LEU A 342 11.62 3.63 13.92
C LEU A 342 10.36 3.77 14.78
N ARG A 343 10.27 3.05 15.90
CA ARG A 343 9.10 3.17 16.81
C ARG A 343 9.02 4.55 17.48
N LEU A 344 10.16 5.23 17.65
CA LEU A 344 10.21 6.61 18.15
C LEU A 344 9.63 7.57 17.09
N GLY A 345 10.11 7.50 15.85
CA GLY A 345 9.65 8.33 14.75
C GLY A 345 8.15 8.17 14.48
N GLU A 346 7.61 6.95 14.56
CA GLU A 346 6.16 6.75 14.46
C GLU A 346 5.38 7.55 15.52
N LYS A 347 5.86 7.59 16.76
CA LYS A 347 5.24 8.34 17.86
C LYS A 347 5.42 9.85 17.69
N GLU A 348 6.57 10.30 17.23
CA GLU A 348 6.84 11.72 16.98
C GLU A 348 5.93 12.28 15.89
N ILE A 349 5.67 11.52 14.82
CA ILE A 349 4.70 11.90 13.78
C ILE A 349 3.29 12.01 14.37
N LEU A 350 2.86 11.04 15.19
CA LEU A 350 1.55 11.07 15.83
C LEU A 350 1.42 12.25 16.81
N GLU A 351 2.43 12.51 17.63
CA GLU A 351 2.43 13.66 18.57
C GLU A 351 2.37 14.99 17.81
N LYS A 352 3.11 15.11 16.71
CA LYS A 352 3.05 16.30 15.85
C LYS A 352 1.67 16.47 15.22
N ALA A 353 1.06 15.39 14.73
CA ALA A 353 -0.30 15.42 14.20
C ALA A 353 -1.33 15.85 15.26
N VAL A 354 -1.19 15.41 16.52
CA VAL A 354 -2.03 15.86 17.64
C VAL A 354 -1.88 17.37 17.86
N LYS A 355 -0.64 17.87 17.92
CA LYS A 355 -0.36 19.30 18.12
C LYS A 355 -0.92 20.16 16.97
N SER A 356 -0.69 19.75 15.72
CA SER A 356 -1.19 20.45 14.53
C SER A 356 -2.71 20.42 14.47
N ALA A 357 -3.35 19.28 14.76
CA ALA A 357 -4.81 19.18 14.82
C ALA A 357 -5.42 20.06 15.93
N ALA A 358 -4.81 20.11 17.11
CA ALA A 358 -5.27 20.98 18.19
C ALA A 358 -5.18 22.47 17.83
N ALA A 359 -4.10 22.88 17.14
CA ALA A 359 -3.93 24.25 16.66
C ALA A 359 -4.97 24.61 15.60
N ASN A 360 -5.22 23.72 14.62
CA ASN A 360 -6.26 23.94 13.61
C ASN A 360 -7.66 23.98 14.22
N ARG A 361 -7.97 23.09 15.17
CA ARG A 361 -9.24 23.10 15.91
C ARG A 361 -9.48 24.44 16.58
N GLU A 362 -8.48 25.00 17.26
CA GLU A 362 -8.58 26.29 17.93
C GLU A 362 -8.75 27.44 16.91
N TYR A 363 -7.98 27.42 15.83
CA TYR A 363 -8.10 28.39 14.75
C TYR A 363 -9.52 28.45 14.17
N TYR A 364 -10.09 27.30 13.79
CA TYR A 364 -11.43 27.26 13.19
C TYR A 364 -12.54 27.52 14.22
N ARG A 365 -12.35 27.14 15.49
CA ARG A 365 -13.27 27.51 16.58
C ARG A 365 -13.37 29.02 16.70
N LYS A 366 -12.23 29.72 16.68
CA LYS A 366 -12.20 31.19 16.72
C LYS A 366 -12.92 31.80 15.51
N GLN A 367 -12.70 31.31 14.29
CA GLN A 367 -13.41 31.78 13.09
C GLN A 367 -14.94 31.61 13.21
N MET A 368 -15.38 30.49 13.80
CA MET A 368 -16.78 30.19 14.06
C MET A 368 -17.40 31.16 15.09
N GLU A 369 -16.71 31.41 16.20
CA GLU A 369 -17.17 32.31 17.27
C GLU A 369 -17.22 33.78 16.82
N GLU A 370 -16.28 34.19 15.96
CA GLU A 370 -16.22 35.54 15.38
C GLU A 370 -17.23 35.73 14.23
N GLY A 371 -17.89 34.66 13.76
CA GLY A 371 -18.82 34.73 12.63
C GLY A 371 -18.15 35.14 11.32
N ALA A 372 -16.89 34.76 11.13
CA ALA A 372 -16.10 35.13 9.95
C ALA A 372 -16.77 34.62 8.65
N PRO A 373 -16.74 35.40 7.55
CA PRO A 373 -17.30 34.96 6.28
C PRO A 373 -16.51 33.77 5.72
N LEU A 374 -17.21 32.75 5.23
CA LEU A 374 -16.60 31.59 4.57
C LEU A 374 -15.92 32.01 3.25
N PRO A 375 -14.64 31.63 3.03
CA PRO A 375 -13.99 31.81 1.74
C PRO A 375 -14.77 31.10 0.63
N LYS A 376 -15.02 31.80 -0.47
CA LYS A 376 -15.67 31.24 -1.66
C LYS A 376 -14.66 31.07 -2.76
N TYR A 377 -14.72 29.93 -3.43
CA TYR A 377 -14.00 29.73 -4.67
C TYR A 377 -14.72 30.52 -5.77
N GLU A 378 -14.05 31.51 -6.34
CA GLU A 378 -14.48 32.20 -7.55
C GLU A 378 -13.55 31.75 -8.69
N GLU A 379 -14.08 31.22 -9.78
CA GLU A 379 -13.33 30.85 -11.00
C GLU A 379 -12.64 32.06 -11.69
N SER A 380 -12.81 33.26 -11.14
CA SER A 380 -12.32 34.54 -11.67
C SER A 380 -10.85 34.79 -11.31
N ASN A 381 -9.97 33.83 -11.61
CA ASN A 381 -8.54 34.12 -11.66
C ASN A 381 -7.86 33.40 -12.84
N PRO A 382 -7.99 33.93 -14.07
CA PRO A 382 -7.19 33.51 -15.20
C PRO A 382 -5.76 34.08 -15.04
N GLY A 383 -5.05 33.59 -14.03
CA GLY A 383 -3.72 34.04 -13.66
C GLY A 383 -2.63 33.03 -13.99
N LEU A 384 -2.85 32.07 -14.89
CA LEU A 384 -1.78 31.22 -15.44
C LEU A 384 -2.17 30.43 -16.70
N LEU A 385 -2.88 31.02 -17.66
CA LEU A 385 -3.04 30.43 -18.99
C LEU A 385 -3.02 31.53 -20.05
N GLU A 386 -1.83 32.06 -20.32
CA GLU A 386 -1.61 32.83 -21.55
C GLU A 386 -1.30 31.83 -22.68
N GLY A 387 -2.25 31.66 -23.59
CA GLY A 387 -2.03 31.08 -24.92
C GLY A 387 -2.85 29.83 -25.24
N GLY A 388 -4.05 30.01 -25.77
CA GLY A 388 -4.74 28.92 -26.48
C GLY A 388 -6.26 29.08 -26.54
N VAL A 389 -6.73 29.67 -27.63
CA VAL A 389 -8.09 29.67 -28.21
C VAL A 389 -9.10 28.69 -27.60
N VAL A 390 -10.25 29.27 -27.23
CA VAL A 390 -11.56 28.66 -26.93
C VAL A 390 -11.79 27.32 -27.67
N ASP A 391 -11.82 26.21 -26.92
CA ASP A 391 -12.64 25.06 -27.29
C ASP A 391 -13.11 24.34 -26.02
N SER A 392 -14.40 24.47 -25.75
CA SER A 392 -15.14 23.69 -24.77
C SER A 392 -15.08 22.20 -25.15
N ARG A 393 -14.13 21.46 -24.57
CA ARG A 393 -14.07 20.00 -24.71
C ARG A 393 -13.82 19.32 -23.37
N LEU A 394 -14.91 18.81 -22.82
CA LEU A 394 -14.89 17.64 -21.95
C LEU A 394 -14.07 16.49 -22.61
N PRO A 395 -13.43 15.61 -21.82
CA PRO A 395 -12.68 14.48 -22.35
C PRO A 395 -13.54 13.59 -23.28
N LEU A 396 -12.94 13.18 -24.41
CA LEU A 396 -13.54 12.46 -25.55
C LEU A 396 -14.16 11.07 -25.26
N VAL A 397 -14.36 10.67 -23.99
CA VAL A 397 -14.85 9.33 -23.64
C VAL A 397 -16.36 9.28 -23.37
N LEU A 398 -17.07 10.41 -23.28
CA LEU A 398 -18.49 10.45 -22.92
C LEU A 398 -19.47 10.71 -24.07
N ARG A 399 -19.01 10.73 -25.34
CA ARG A 399 -19.86 11.18 -26.45
C ARG A 399 -20.81 10.14 -27.05
N ASN A 400 -20.83 8.91 -26.55
CA ASN A 400 -21.59 7.81 -27.19
C ASN A 400 -22.62 7.11 -26.30
N LEU A 401 -23.23 7.79 -25.30
CA LEU A 401 -24.34 7.20 -24.52
C LEU A 401 -25.46 8.19 -24.15
N GLU A 402 -25.54 9.37 -24.76
CA GLU A 402 -26.49 10.41 -24.33
C GLU A 402 -27.91 10.32 -24.91
N GLU A 403 -28.24 9.37 -25.78
CA GLU A 403 -29.60 9.33 -26.36
C GLU A 403 -30.56 8.28 -25.78
N GLU A 404 -30.15 7.43 -24.82
CA GLU A 404 -31.08 6.45 -24.20
C GLU A 404 -31.06 6.40 -22.65
N ALA A 405 -30.12 7.06 -21.96
CA ALA A 405 -29.97 6.93 -20.50
C ALA A 405 -30.88 7.86 -19.66
N GLY A 406 -31.27 9.02 -20.21
CA GLY A 406 -31.95 10.08 -19.45
C GLY A 406 -33.36 9.75 -18.95
N VAL A 407 -34.02 8.74 -19.54
CA VAL A 407 -35.37 8.31 -19.12
C VAL A 407 -35.29 7.19 -18.06
N GLN A 408 -34.24 6.35 -18.12
CA GLN A 408 -34.08 5.21 -17.22
C GLN A 408 -33.55 5.62 -15.84
N GLU A 409 -32.64 6.59 -15.76
CA GLU A 409 -32.10 7.09 -14.49
C GLU A 409 -33.15 7.81 -13.63
N ALA A 410 -34.01 8.62 -14.25
CA ALA A 410 -35.12 9.30 -13.58
C ALA A 410 -36.14 8.29 -12.97
N LEU A 411 -36.41 7.19 -13.68
CA LEU A 411 -37.29 6.12 -13.20
C LEU A 411 -36.67 5.35 -12.02
N THR A 412 -35.36 5.07 -12.05
CA THR A 412 -34.67 4.39 -10.94
C THR A 412 -34.59 5.24 -9.66
N LEU A 413 -34.48 6.56 -9.80
CA LEU A 413 -34.44 7.51 -8.68
C LEU A 413 -35.80 7.59 -7.96
N VAL A 414 -36.90 7.58 -8.71
CA VAL A 414 -38.27 7.56 -8.17
C VAL A 414 -38.59 6.23 -7.48
N GLU A 415 -38.12 5.11 -8.01
CA GLU A 415 -38.30 3.79 -7.39
C GLU A 415 -37.49 3.61 -6.09
N ALA A 416 -36.28 4.18 -6.01
CA ALA A 416 -35.46 4.15 -4.81
C ALA A 416 -36.09 4.96 -3.67
N VAL A 417 -36.63 6.15 -3.98
CA VAL A 417 -37.35 7.00 -3.03
C VAL A 417 -38.68 6.36 -2.59
N SER A 418 -39.36 5.64 -3.48
CA SER A 418 -40.60 4.92 -3.17
C SER A 418 -40.37 3.69 -2.28
N ARG A 419 -39.26 2.96 -2.50
CA ARG A 419 -38.84 1.85 -1.63
C ARG A 419 -38.46 2.33 -0.23
N ALA A 420 -37.83 3.50 -0.10
CA ALA A 420 -37.53 4.10 1.20
C ALA A 420 -38.80 4.47 1.98
N LYS A 421 -39.85 4.97 1.31
CA LYS A 421 -41.15 5.28 1.92
C LYS A 421 -41.97 4.04 2.29
N ALA A 422 -41.84 2.93 1.54
CA ALA A 422 -42.55 1.69 1.83
C ALA A 422 -42.04 0.98 3.10
N VAL A 423 -40.76 1.15 3.44
CA VAL A 423 -40.17 0.60 4.68
C VAL A 423 -40.64 1.36 5.93
N GLU A 424 -41.09 2.60 5.77
CA GLU A 424 -41.59 3.44 6.85
C GLU A 424 -43.03 3.08 7.27
N ASN A 425 -43.79 2.37 6.42
CA ASN A 425 -45.19 2.00 6.67
C ASN A 425 -45.43 0.48 6.53
N GLY A 426 -45.21 -0.27 7.62
CA GLY A 426 -45.91 -1.54 7.85
C GLY A 426 -45.06 -2.75 8.24
N LEU A 427 -45.07 -3.07 9.53
CA LEU A 427 -44.76 -4.40 10.08
C LEU A 427 -46.08 -5.09 10.44
N ILE A 428 -46.48 -6.17 9.73
CA ILE A 428 -47.41 -7.19 10.25
C ILE A 428 -47.03 -8.57 9.68
N ASN A 429 -46.97 -9.57 10.58
CA ASN A 429 -46.60 -10.99 10.40
C ASN A 429 -47.39 -11.78 9.33
N GLY A 430 -46.78 -12.85 8.80
CA GLY A 430 -47.50 -13.99 8.22
C GLY A 430 -46.64 -14.94 7.37
N GLU A 431 -46.72 -16.24 7.66
CA GLU A 431 -45.95 -17.35 7.08
C GLU A 431 -46.25 -17.71 5.61
N ASN A 432 -45.29 -18.46 5.03
CA ASN A 432 -45.43 -19.57 4.08
C ASN A 432 -45.54 -19.35 2.55
N SER A 433 -44.83 -20.29 1.90
CA SER A 433 -45.09 -20.97 0.62
C SER A 433 -44.70 -20.33 -0.72
N ILE A 434 -43.71 -20.98 -1.34
CA ILE A 434 -43.44 -21.05 -2.79
C ILE A 434 -44.68 -21.63 -3.51
N PRO A 435 -44.93 -21.25 -4.79
CA PRO A 435 -45.07 -22.30 -5.80
C PRO A 435 -44.32 -22.04 -7.12
N ASN A 436 -43.93 -23.17 -7.70
CA ASN A 436 -43.31 -23.45 -9.00
C ASN A 436 -44.06 -22.93 -10.24
N GLY A 437 -43.36 -22.93 -11.39
CA GLY A 437 -43.95 -22.94 -12.73
C GLY A 437 -42.99 -22.63 -13.89
N THR A 438 -41.96 -23.45 -14.19
CA THR A 438 -41.88 -24.44 -15.30
C THR A 438 -41.67 -23.88 -16.73
N ARG A 439 -40.54 -24.25 -17.40
CA ARG A 439 -40.52 -24.90 -18.74
C ARG A 439 -39.14 -25.46 -19.15
N LEU A 440 -39.07 -26.80 -19.10
CA LEU A 440 -38.39 -27.87 -19.88
C LEU A 440 -37.68 -27.47 -21.22
N GLU A 441 -36.66 -28.16 -21.77
CA GLU A 441 -36.35 -29.62 -21.78
C GLU A 441 -35.02 -29.99 -22.51
N LYS A 442 -34.61 -31.27 -22.33
CA LYS A 442 -33.72 -32.20 -23.08
C LYS A 442 -32.43 -32.63 -22.34
N GLU A 443 -32.44 -33.80 -21.67
CA GLU A 443 -32.18 -35.19 -22.16
C GLU A 443 -30.66 -35.45 -22.35
N ASP A 444 -29.97 -36.46 -21.78
CA ASP A 444 -30.29 -37.89 -21.69
C ASP A 444 -29.56 -38.65 -20.53
N LEU A 445 -30.32 -39.56 -19.90
CA LEU A 445 -30.06 -40.98 -19.54
C LEU A 445 -28.66 -41.45 -19.09
N ASN A 446 -28.51 -42.08 -17.91
CA ASN A 446 -28.80 -43.52 -17.71
C ASN A 446 -28.63 -43.99 -16.24
N GLN A 447 -29.31 -45.10 -15.95
CA GLN A 447 -29.64 -45.71 -14.64
C GLN A 447 -28.57 -46.67 -14.07
N GLU A 448 -28.63 -46.91 -12.74
CA GLU A 448 -28.78 -48.22 -12.04
C GLU A 448 -28.37 -48.08 -10.56
N GLN A 449 -29.30 -47.91 -9.61
CA GLN A 449 -30.00 -48.93 -8.77
C GLN A 449 -29.15 -50.00 -8.06
N SER A 450 -29.13 -49.95 -6.71
CA SER A 450 -29.58 -51.02 -5.77
C SER A 450 -29.16 -50.63 -4.33
N LYS A 451 -30.08 -50.20 -3.43
CA LYS A 451 -30.76 -50.98 -2.35
C LYS A 451 -29.78 -51.84 -1.52
N ARG A 452 -29.73 -51.82 -0.17
CA ARG A 452 -30.74 -51.71 0.91
C ARG A 452 -29.93 -51.53 2.24
N ALA A 453 -30.23 -50.58 3.14
CA ALA A 453 -31.01 -50.71 4.40
C ALA A 453 -30.60 -51.93 5.28
N THR A 454 -30.43 -51.89 6.61
CA THR A 454 -30.76 -50.93 7.68
C THR A 454 -30.17 -51.48 9.01
N GLU A 455 -29.84 -50.60 9.97
CA GLU A 455 -30.07 -50.69 11.45
C GLU A 455 -29.49 -51.91 12.24
N ASP A 456 -29.02 -51.84 13.49
CA ASP A 456 -29.03 -50.80 14.52
C ASP A 456 -28.08 -51.17 15.68
N ALA A 457 -27.58 -50.12 16.35
CA ALA A 457 -27.25 -49.94 17.78
C ALA A 457 -26.76 -51.11 18.68
N LYS A 458 -25.58 -50.95 19.30
CA LYS A 458 -25.36 -50.70 20.76
C LYS A 458 -23.88 -50.82 21.17
N GLU A 459 -23.33 -49.74 21.72
CA GLU A 459 -22.26 -49.75 22.74
C GLU A 459 -22.85 -50.16 24.12
N PRO A 460 -22.08 -50.35 25.23
CA PRO A 460 -20.65 -50.00 25.49
C PRO A 460 -19.82 -51.05 26.29
N SER A 461 -18.58 -50.64 26.59
CA SER A 461 -17.83 -50.83 27.85
C SER A 461 -16.80 -51.97 27.99
N ASP A 462 -15.53 -51.55 27.99
CA ASP A 462 -14.58 -51.57 29.13
C ASP A 462 -13.41 -52.58 29.18
N SER A 463 -12.31 -52.04 29.72
CA SER A 463 -11.18 -52.67 30.43
C SER A 463 -10.00 -53.21 29.59
N THR A 464 -8.85 -52.51 29.62
CA THR A 464 -7.66 -52.68 30.51
C THR A 464 -6.60 -53.55 29.81
N GLU A 465 -5.29 -53.41 29.92
CA GLU A 465 -4.36 -52.56 30.67
C GLU A 465 -2.93 -52.88 30.11
N GLU A 466 -2.01 -51.91 30.25
CA GLU A 466 -0.61 -52.10 30.67
C GLU A 466 0.39 -52.95 29.85
N VAL A 467 1.72 -52.72 29.84
CA VAL A 467 2.62 -51.87 30.64
C VAL A 467 3.92 -51.60 29.86
N LYS A 468 4.62 -50.57 30.32
CA LYS A 468 5.97 -50.10 29.95
C LYS A 468 7.07 -51.16 30.02
N GLU A 469 8.13 -50.93 29.24
CA GLU A 469 9.49 -50.69 29.76
C GLU A 469 10.19 -49.62 28.93
#